data_AF-A0A3D1JMF7-F1
#
_entry.id   AF-A0A3D1JMF7-F1
#
_cell.length_a   1.000
_cell.length_b   1.000
_cell.length_c   1.000
_cell.angle_alpha   90.00
_cell.angle_beta   90.00
_cell.angle_gamma   90.00
#
_symmetry.space_group_name_H-M   'P 1'
#
loop_
_entity.id
_entity.type
_entity.pdbx_description
1 polymer ?
#
loop_
_entity_poly.entity_id
_entity_poly.type
_entity_poly.pdbx_seq_one_letter_code
_entity_poly.pdbx_strand_id
1 'polypeptide(L)'
;MTFNNNPNRNAWRPEEDALLRQHFGLMEDQALADLIGRPVLSLSGRANRIRLYKEDNRARKANPESAHIHRTARPKPGAGLQDIMATATPYGPAPIPAMGATARAIICNSVMRGAPYTCPELRPFDGRPGAMDAFALPSRRFDRRVYRDGRVEGVA
;
A
#
# COMPACT_ATOMS: atom_id res chain seq x y z
N MET A 1 2.62 46.13 -7.06
CA MET A 1 2.53 44.65 -7.14
C MET A 1 2.90 44.21 -8.55
N THR A 2 4.10 43.68 -8.75
CA THR A 2 4.60 43.23 -10.07
C THR A 2 4.13 41.80 -10.34
N PHE A 3 3.15 41.64 -11.24
CA PHE A 3 2.74 40.34 -11.74
C PHE A 3 3.81 39.84 -12.73
N ASN A 4 4.70 38.95 -12.29
CA ASN A 4 5.70 38.33 -13.14
C ASN A 4 5.02 37.53 -14.28
N ASN A 5 4.99 38.14 -15.46
CA ASN A 5 4.45 37.60 -16.70
C ASN A 5 5.49 36.65 -17.34
N ASN A 6 5.68 35.48 -16.72
CA ASN A 6 6.63 34.45 -17.19
C ASN A 6 5.89 33.45 -18.10
N PRO A 7 6.31 33.26 -19.37
CA PRO A 7 5.61 32.42 -20.34
C PRO A 7 5.60 30.91 -20.00
N ASN A 8 6.35 30.49 -18.98
CA ASN A 8 6.29 29.13 -18.42
C ASN A 8 6.05 29.16 -16.91
N ARG A 9 4.85 29.57 -16.47
CA ARG A 9 4.44 29.57 -15.05
C ARG A 9 4.65 28.22 -14.34
N ASN A 10 4.74 27.13 -15.09
CA ASN A 10 4.89 25.77 -14.56
C ASN A 10 6.33 25.26 -14.48
N ALA A 11 7.30 25.93 -15.13
CA ALA A 11 8.69 25.50 -15.10
C ALA A 11 9.39 26.08 -13.87
N TRP A 12 9.86 25.20 -12.98
CA TRP A 12 10.71 25.56 -11.84
C TRP A 12 12.15 25.65 -12.29
N ARG A 13 12.76 26.82 -12.09
CA ARG A 13 14.19 27.04 -12.37
C ARG A 13 15.04 26.45 -11.25
N PRO A 14 16.28 26.03 -11.54
CA PRO A 14 17.19 25.51 -10.52
C PRO A 14 17.52 26.56 -9.44
N GLU A 15 17.52 27.84 -9.79
CA GLU A 15 17.71 28.96 -8.85
C GLU A 15 16.55 29.04 -7.83
N GLU A 16 15.32 28.87 -8.30
CA GLU A 16 14.12 28.84 -7.44
C GLU A 16 14.14 27.63 -6.49
N ASP A 17 14.59 26.47 -6.98
CA ASP A 17 14.77 25.26 -6.16
C ASP A 17 15.88 25.44 -5.11
N ALA A 18 16.94 26.20 -5.41
CA ALA A 18 18.00 26.51 -4.46
C ALA A 18 17.50 27.40 -3.32
N LEU A 19 16.72 28.44 -3.64
CA LEU A 19 16.08 29.30 -2.65
C LEU A 19 15.08 28.52 -1.78
N LEU A 20 14.31 27.62 -2.39
CA LEU A 20 13.40 26.73 -1.67
C LEU A 20 14.17 25.82 -0.70
N ARG A 21 15.29 25.22 -1.13
CA ARG A 21 16.16 24.42 -0.26
C ARG A 21 16.74 25.22 0.90
N GLN A 22 17.09 26.48 0.66
CA GLN A 22 17.75 27.32 1.66
C GLN A 22 16.80 27.85 2.73
N HIS A 23 15.56 28.19 2.36
CA HIS A 23 14.66 28.96 3.23
C HIS A 23 13.42 28.19 3.70
N PHE A 24 13.06 27.07 3.07
CA PHE A 24 11.83 26.33 3.39
C PHE A 24 11.87 25.75 4.82
N GLY A 25 10.93 26.20 5.68
CA GLY A 25 10.86 25.78 7.08
C GLY A 25 11.71 26.63 8.05
N LEU A 26 12.48 27.60 7.55
CA LEU A 26 13.22 28.59 8.35
C LEU A 26 12.54 29.96 8.34
N MET A 27 11.99 30.32 7.19
CA MET A 27 11.25 31.57 6.98
C MET A 27 9.75 31.29 6.88
N GLU A 28 8.94 32.30 7.16
CA GLU A 28 7.50 32.24 6.93
C GLU A 28 7.18 31.99 5.45
N ASP A 29 6.22 31.10 5.18
CA ASP A 29 5.89 30.67 3.82
C ASP A 29 5.44 31.84 2.93
N GLN A 30 4.81 32.87 3.51
CA GLN A 30 4.39 34.09 2.79
C GLN A 30 5.58 34.95 2.37
N ALA A 31 6.51 35.21 3.29
CA ALA A 31 7.75 35.91 2.96
C ALA A 31 8.59 35.16 1.91
N LEU A 32 8.55 33.82 1.93
CA LEU A 32 9.22 32.98 0.92
C LEU A 32 8.52 33.04 -0.43
N ALA A 33 7.19 33.12 -0.43
CA ALA A 33 6.38 33.30 -1.62
C ALA A 33 6.65 34.66 -2.30
N ASP A 34 6.73 35.72 -1.49
CA ASP A 34 7.06 37.06 -1.97
C ASP A 34 8.49 37.14 -2.51
N LEU A 35 9.46 36.49 -1.85
CA LEU A 35 10.85 36.43 -2.29
C LEU A 35 11.04 35.71 -3.63
N ILE A 36 10.34 34.58 -3.83
CA ILE A 36 10.41 33.78 -5.06
C ILE A 36 9.46 34.33 -6.14
N GLY A 37 8.50 35.18 -5.76
CA GLY A 37 7.46 35.69 -6.66
C GLY A 37 6.46 34.62 -7.11
N ARG A 38 6.21 33.61 -6.26
CA ARG A 38 5.30 32.48 -6.55
C ARG A 38 4.32 32.26 -5.40
N PRO A 39 3.08 31.80 -5.67
CA PRO A 39 2.09 31.58 -4.62
C PRO A 39 2.54 30.47 -3.66
N VAL A 40 2.18 30.60 -2.38
CA VAL A 40 2.51 29.64 -1.30
C VAL A 40 2.16 28.20 -1.69
N LEU A 41 0.98 27.99 -2.31
CA LEU A 41 0.55 26.66 -2.76
C LEU A 41 1.53 26.02 -3.76
N SER A 42 2.15 26.82 -4.63
CA SER A 42 3.17 26.34 -5.57
C SER A 42 4.46 25.95 -4.85
N LEU A 43 4.84 26.66 -3.78
CA LEU A 43 6.00 26.31 -2.96
C LEU A 43 5.79 24.96 -2.27
N SER A 44 4.64 24.77 -1.62
CA SER A 44 4.31 23.50 -0.95
C SER A 44 4.23 22.33 -1.94
N GLY A 45 3.59 22.54 -3.10
CA GLY A 45 3.52 21.52 -4.15
C GLY A 45 4.88 21.14 -4.72
N ARG A 46 5.79 22.12 -4.88
CA ARG A 46 7.16 21.83 -5.31
C ARG A 46 7.98 21.16 -4.22
N ALA A 47 7.94 21.66 -2.99
CA ALA A 47 8.66 21.10 -1.85
C ALA A 47 8.34 19.61 -1.66
N ASN A 48 7.07 19.23 -1.78
CA ASN A 48 6.65 17.83 -1.77
C ASN A 48 7.27 17.01 -2.92
N ARG A 49 7.31 17.57 -4.14
CA ARG A 49 7.91 16.89 -5.32
C ARG A 49 9.42 16.69 -5.17
N ILE A 50 10.13 17.65 -4.55
CA ILE A 50 11.58 17.55 -4.27
C ILE A 50 11.87 16.93 -2.89
N ARG A 51 10.85 16.42 -2.20
CA ARG A 51 10.91 15.78 -0.88
C ARG A 51 11.64 16.63 0.18
N LEU A 52 11.37 17.93 0.18
CA LEU A 52 11.78 18.83 1.25
C LEU A 52 10.67 18.97 2.29
N TYR A 53 10.98 18.56 3.51
CA TYR A 53 10.11 18.72 4.67
C TYR A 53 10.67 19.81 5.58
N LYS A 54 9.78 20.60 6.21
CA LYS A 54 10.16 21.73 7.07
C LYS A 54 11.01 21.26 8.26
N GLU A 55 10.65 20.13 8.87
CA GLU A 55 11.37 19.54 10.01
C GLU A 55 12.78 19.09 9.64
N ASP A 56 12.92 18.38 8.52
CA ASP A 56 14.22 17.93 8.01
C ASP A 56 15.14 19.12 7.70
N ASN A 57 14.60 20.21 7.15
CA ASN A 57 15.39 21.39 6.83
C ASN A 57 15.78 22.19 8.08
N ARG A 58 14.87 22.29 9.06
CA ARG A 58 15.14 22.89 10.37
C ARG A 58 16.21 22.10 11.14
N ALA A 59 16.13 20.77 11.12
CA ALA A 59 17.11 19.88 11.73
C ALA A 59 18.50 20.01 11.08
N ARG A 60 18.58 20.08 9.74
CA ARG A 60 19.84 20.32 9.01
C ARG A 60 20.51 21.63 9.37
N LYS A 61 19.73 22.70 9.58
CA LYS A 61 20.28 24.00 9.98
C LYS A 61 20.64 24.10 11.45
N ALA A 62 19.88 23.45 12.31
CA ALA A 62 20.18 23.39 13.74
C ALA A 62 21.47 22.61 14.04
N ASN A 63 21.88 21.69 13.17
CA ASN A 63 23.09 20.90 13.34
C ASN A 63 23.95 20.90 12.06
N PRO A 64 24.77 21.94 11.85
CA PRO A 64 25.60 22.07 10.65
C PRO A 64 26.75 21.03 10.58
N GLU A 65 27.17 20.46 11.72
CA GLU A 65 28.28 19.49 11.81
C GLU A 65 27.86 18.06 11.42
N SER A 66 26.58 17.73 11.56
CA SER A 66 26.06 16.38 11.30
C SER A 66 25.62 16.13 9.84
N ALA A 67 26.01 17.01 8.91
CA ALA A 67 25.55 16.99 7.51
C ALA A 67 25.95 15.73 6.71
N HIS A 68 26.76 14.81 7.27
CA HIS A 68 27.14 13.55 6.60
C HIS A 68 26.40 12.29 7.09
N ILE A 69 25.50 12.39 8.08
CA ILE A 69 24.70 11.22 8.45
C ILE A 69 23.51 11.11 7.47
N HIS A 70 23.75 10.49 6.31
CA HIS A 70 22.65 9.86 5.59
C HIS A 70 21.95 8.94 6.58
N ARG A 71 20.63 9.09 6.69
CA ARG A 71 19.71 8.27 7.47
C ARG A 71 20.06 6.79 7.25
N THR A 72 20.93 6.23 8.08
CA THR A 72 21.09 4.78 8.14
C THR A 72 19.72 4.29 8.58
N ALA A 73 19.16 3.38 7.80
CA ALA A 73 17.93 2.72 8.21
C ALA A 73 18.16 2.27 9.65
N ARG A 74 17.37 2.77 10.61
CA ARG A 74 17.37 2.16 11.94
C ARG A 74 17.11 0.68 11.67
N PRO A 75 18.03 -0.24 12.03
CA PRO A 75 17.68 -1.64 11.95
C PRO A 75 16.41 -1.76 12.79
N LYS A 76 15.33 -2.28 12.20
CA LYS A 76 14.17 -2.69 12.99
C LYS A 76 14.75 -3.52 14.15
N PRO A 77 14.38 -3.27 15.42
CA PRO A 77 14.77 -4.18 16.49
C PRO A 77 14.43 -5.57 15.97
N GLY A 78 15.45 -6.41 15.92
CA GLY A 78 15.42 -7.62 15.11
C GLY A 78 14.10 -8.33 15.31
N ALA A 79 13.60 -8.93 14.24
CA ALA A 79 12.85 -10.16 14.41
C ALA A 79 13.81 -11.16 15.09
N GLY A 80 14.04 -10.97 16.39
CA GLY A 80 14.52 -12.00 17.26
C GLY A 80 13.47 -13.06 17.13
N LEU A 81 13.88 -14.19 16.56
CA LEU A 81 13.15 -15.44 16.64
C LEU A 81 12.90 -15.65 18.14
N GLN A 82 11.74 -15.20 18.62
CA GLN A 82 11.32 -15.47 19.98
C GLN A 82 11.36 -16.99 20.09
N ASP A 83 12.07 -17.51 21.09
CA ASP A 83 12.22 -18.95 21.27
C ASP A 83 10.81 -19.56 21.23
N ILE A 84 10.55 -20.49 20.31
CA ILE A 84 9.18 -20.96 20.00
C ILE A 84 8.56 -21.54 21.28
N MET A 85 9.39 -22.14 22.14
CA MET A 85 9.01 -22.66 23.45
C MET A 85 8.58 -21.58 24.46
N ALA A 86 9.00 -20.32 24.29
CA ALA A 86 8.65 -19.20 25.17
C ALA A 86 7.33 -18.50 24.80
N THR A 87 6.89 -18.60 23.53
CA THR A 87 5.69 -17.90 23.04
C THR A 87 4.53 -18.85 22.70
N ALA A 88 4.82 -20.11 22.39
CA ALA A 88 3.78 -21.09 22.18
C ALA A 88 3.14 -21.43 23.53
N THR A 89 1.86 -21.12 23.67
CA THR A 89 1.02 -21.82 24.64
C THR A 89 1.05 -23.31 24.28
N PRO A 90 1.48 -24.22 25.17
CA PRO A 90 1.42 -25.65 24.89
C PRO A 90 -0.04 -25.98 24.59
N TYR A 91 -0.27 -26.68 23.49
CA TYR A 91 -1.60 -27.05 23.00
C TYR A 91 -2.44 -27.63 24.16
N GLY A 92 -3.39 -26.84 24.63
CA GLY A 92 -4.37 -27.15 25.67
C GLY A 92 -5.63 -26.35 25.37
N PRO A 93 -6.80 -26.70 25.95
CA PRO A 93 -8.04 -25.97 25.68
C PRO A 93 -7.85 -24.50 26.07
N ALA A 94 -7.84 -23.63 25.06
CA ALA A 94 -7.71 -22.20 25.28
C ALA A 94 -8.84 -21.75 26.22
N PRO A 95 -8.56 -20.93 27.25
CA PRO A 95 -9.62 -20.36 28.07
C PRO A 95 -10.57 -19.59 27.15
N ILE A 96 -11.84 -19.98 27.15
CA ILE A 96 -12.88 -19.31 26.39
C ILE A 96 -12.93 -17.88 26.95
N PRO A 97 -12.60 -16.84 26.17
CA PRO A 97 -12.70 -15.48 26.68
C PRO A 97 -14.16 -15.23 27.03
N ALA A 98 -14.42 -14.84 28.28
CA ALA A 98 -15.76 -14.44 28.71
C ALA A 98 -16.31 -13.43 27.70
N MET A 99 -17.52 -13.68 27.18
CA MET A 99 -18.21 -12.84 26.21
C MET A 99 -18.42 -11.43 26.81
N GLY A 100 -17.42 -10.58 26.65
CA GLY A 100 -17.39 -9.23 27.20
C GLY A 100 -16.27 -8.37 26.63
N ALA A 101 -15.57 -8.84 25.60
CA ALA A 101 -14.63 -8.00 24.85
C ALA A 101 -15.43 -7.15 23.88
N THR A 102 -15.58 -5.87 24.22
CA THR A 102 -16.05 -4.82 23.31
C THR A 102 -15.35 -4.99 21.97
N ALA A 103 -16.15 -5.22 20.94
CA ALA A 103 -15.67 -5.34 19.57
C ALA A 103 -14.88 -4.07 19.22
N ARG A 104 -13.56 -4.13 19.31
CA ARG A 104 -12.71 -3.17 18.61
C ARG A 104 -13.06 -3.36 17.15
N ALA A 105 -13.79 -2.40 16.61
CA ALA A 105 -14.18 -2.37 15.20
C ALA A 105 -12.96 -2.77 14.38
N ILE A 106 -13.11 -3.82 13.57
CA ILE A 106 -12.09 -4.22 12.60
C ILE A 106 -11.74 -2.93 11.85
N ILE A 107 -10.49 -2.48 11.99
CA ILE A 107 -10.02 -1.28 11.31
C ILE A 107 -10.10 -1.59 9.81
N CYS A 108 -11.14 -1.07 9.17
CA CYS A 108 -11.30 -1.16 7.72
C CYS A 108 -10.63 0.08 7.11
N ASN A 109 -9.37 -0.06 6.69
CA ASN A 109 -8.61 1.00 6.00
C ASN A 109 -9.07 1.23 4.54
N SER A 110 -10.26 0.74 4.17
CA SER A 110 -10.76 0.90 2.80
C SER A 110 -11.16 2.36 2.58
N VAL A 111 -10.63 2.94 1.51
CA VAL A 111 -11.00 4.29 1.03
C VAL A 111 -12.18 4.25 0.07
N MET A 112 -12.70 3.05 -0.26
CA MET A 112 -13.81 2.91 -1.20
C MET A 112 -15.08 3.50 -0.58
N ARG A 113 -15.63 4.52 -1.24
CA ARG A 113 -16.96 5.06 -0.95
C ARG A 113 -17.96 4.42 -1.91
N GLY A 114 -19.04 3.86 -1.37
CA GLY A 114 -20.12 3.25 -2.15
C GLY A 114 -20.33 1.77 -1.85
N ALA A 115 -21.21 1.13 -2.60
CA ALA A 115 -21.46 -0.30 -2.46
C ALA A 115 -20.17 -1.09 -2.78
N PRO A 116 -19.86 -2.16 -2.02
CA PRO A 116 -18.69 -3.00 -2.28
C PRO A 116 -18.73 -3.55 -3.71
N TYR A 117 -17.58 -3.53 -4.38
CA TYR A 117 -17.45 -4.18 -5.69
C TYR A 117 -17.83 -5.65 -5.57
N THR A 118 -18.88 -6.06 -6.29
CA THR A 118 -19.51 -7.38 -6.16
C THR A 118 -18.77 -8.47 -6.98
N CYS A 119 -17.62 -8.15 -7.58
CA CYS A 119 -16.76 -9.05 -8.37
C CYS A 119 -17.54 -10.05 -9.24
N PRO A 120 -18.42 -9.60 -10.15
CA PRO A 120 -19.28 -10.51 -10.91
C PRO A 120 -18.48 -11.51 -11.78
N GLU A 121 -17.25 -11.18 -12.16
CA GLU A 121 -16.32 -12.07 -12.86
C GLU A 121 -15.74 -13.20 -12.00
N LEU A 122 -15.74 -13.04 -10.66
CA LEU A 122 -15.30 -14.08 -9.72
C LEU A 122 -16.43 -15.02 -9.31
N ARG A 123 -17.63 -14.83 -9.87
CA ARG A 123 -18.71 -15.78 -9.61
C ARG A 123 -18.24 -17.17 -10.02
N PRO A 124 -18.47 -18.19 -9.17
CA PRO A 124 -18.33 -19.57 -9.60
C PRO A 124 -19.05 -19.73 -10.94
N PHE A 125 -18.38 -20.36 -11.90
CA PHE A 125 -18.96 -20.58 -13.21
C PHE A 125 -20.29 -21.31 -13.05
N ASP A 126 -21.40 -20.63 -13.35
CA ASP A 126 -22.77 -21.16 -13.22
C ASP A 126 -23.05 -22.35 -14.16
N GLY A 127 -22.05 -22.77 -14.95
CA GLY A 127 -22.16 -23.87 -15.89
C GLY A 127 -22.83 -23.41 -17.19
N ARG A 128 -22.22 -23.69 -18.35
CA ARG A 128 -23.02 -23.84 -19.57
C ARG A 128 -23.86 -25.11 -19.40
N PRO A 129 -25.16 -25.12 -19.76
CA PRO A 129 -25.91 -26.36 -19.79
C PRO A 129 -25.16 -27.37 -20.67
N GLY A 130 -24.89 -28.55 -20.11
CA GLY A 130 -24.09 -29.61 -20.74
C GLY A 130 -22.58 -29.57 -20.48
N ALA A 131 -22.04 -28.54 -19.82
CA ALA A 131 -20.60 -28.45 -19.54
C ALA A 131 -20.10 -29.56 -18.60
N MET A 132 -20.97 -30.07 -17.72
CA MET A 132 -20.66 -31.14 -16.76
C MET A 132 -21.06 -32.54 -17.27
N ASP A 133 -21.69 -32.65 -18.44
CA ASP A 133 -22.16 -33.94 -18.98
C ASP A 133 -20.98 -34.87 -19.31
N ALA A 134 -19.81 -34.30 -19.58
CA ALA A 134 -18.57 -35.05 -19.75
C ALA A 134 -18.23 -35.93 -18.53
N PHE A 135 -18.66 -35.54 -17.32
CA PHE A 135 -18.44 -36.34 -16.10
C PHE A 135 -19.43 -37.50 -15.93
N ALA A 136 -20.51 -37.54 -16.72
CA ALA A 136 -21.47 -38.64 -16.75
C ALA A 136 -21.04 -39.75 -17.73
N LEU A 137 -20.10 -39.47 -18.63
CA LEU A 137 -19.61 -40.45 -19.59
C LEU A 137 -18.66 -41.47 -18.93
N PRO A 138 -18.72 -42.75 -19.33
CA PRO A 138 -17.78 -43.76 -18.85
C PRO A 138 -16.37 -43.47 -19.35
N SER A 139 -15.38 -43.75 -18.49
CA SER A 139 -13.97 -43.71 -18.87
C SER A 139 -13.65 -44.88 -19.80
N ARG A 140 -13.14 -44.62 -21.00
CA ARG A 140 -12.64 -45.68 -21.89
C ARG A 140 -11.21 -46.04 -21.50
N ARG A 141 -10.98 -47.28 -21.08
CA ARG A 141 -9.66 -47.86 -20.82
C ARG A 141 -9.44 -49.02 -21.79
N PHE A 142 -8.67 -48.79 -22.85
CA PHE A 142 -8.40 -49.78 -23.90
C PHE A 142 -9.71 -50.40 -24.46
N ASP A 143 -9.97 -51.65 -24.13
CA ASP A 143 -11.08 -52.50 -24.56
C ASP A 143 -12.30 -52.47 -23.61
N ARG A 144 -12.32 -51.58 -22.60
CA ARG A 144 -13.43 -51.50 -21.65
C ARG A 144 -13.86 -50.08 -21.29
N ARG A 145 -15.15 -49.92 -21.01
CA ARG A 145 -15.76 -48.71 -20.44
C ARG A 145 -15.97 -48.91 -18.95
N VAL A 146 -15.44 -47.99 -18.14
CA VAL A 146 -15.57 -47.99 -16.68
C VAL A 146 -16.45 -46.81 -16.27
N TYR A 147 -17.57 -47.13 -15.65
CA TYR A 147 -18.55 -46.16 -15.15
C TYR A 147 -18.20 -45.78 -13.70
N ARG A 148 -18.68 -44.61 -13.24
CA ARG A 148 -18.42 -44.12 -11.88
C ARG A 148 -19.09 -44.95 -10.78
N ASP A 149 -20.17 -45.66 -11.12
CA ASP A 149 -20.89 -46.59 -10.26
C ASP A 149 -20.18 -47.96 -10.11
N GLY A 150 -19.06 -48.16 -10.81
CA GLY A 150 -18.27 -49.40 -10.78
C GLY A 150 -18.65 -50.41 -11.86
N ARG A 151 -19.67 -50.14 -12.69
CA ARG A 151 -19.99 -50.99 -13.85
C ARG A 151 -18.81 -50.97 -14.84
N VAL A 152 -18.51 -52.14 -15.41
CA VAL A 152 -17.48 -52.31 -16.44
C VAL A 152 -18.09 -53.03 -17.63
N GLU A 153 -17.95 -52.46 -18.82
CA GLU A 153 -18.42 -53.05 -20.07
C GLU A 153 -17.25 -53.28 -21.02
N GLY A 154 -17.21 -54.45 -21.66
CA GLY A 154 -16.33 -54.70 -22.80
C GLY A 154 -16.80 -53.89 -24.00
N VAL A 155 -15.87 -53.22 -24.65
CA VAL A 155 -16.09 -52.53 -25.92
C VAL A 155 -15.57 -53.47 -27.01
N ALA A 156 -16.48 -53.98 -27.84
CA ALA A 156 -16.16 -54.78 -29.02
C ALA A 156 -15.36 -53.99 -30.06
#